data_AF-A0A847Y0D4-F1
#
_entry.id   AF-A0A847Y0D4-F1
#
_cell.length_a   1.000
_cell.length_b   1.000
_cell.length_c   1.000
_cell.angle_alpha   90.00
_cell.angle_beta   90.00
_cell.angle_gamma   90.00
#
_symmetry.space_group_name_H-M   'P 1'
#
loop_
_entity.id
_entity.type
_entity.pdbx_description
1 polymer ?
#
loop_
_entity_poly.entity_id
_entity_poly.type
_entity_poly.pdbx_seq_one_letter_code
_entity_poly.pdbx_strand_id
1 'polypeptide(L)'
;MPATVKLTMALFLLIAVVWAGVGILYLAGGTGYIPSMQIKAAIGIVCLGCSLVTILVTFLLRRRNRLVYYTAVGLISMLLLGSFMDDLGWSDAVVIIVTMAALGLLIKDHAWYLGGRNTGNPVS
;
A
#
# COMPACT_ATOMS: atom_id res chain seq x y z
N MET A 1 -18.65 -8.47 -1.67
CA MET A 1 -17.28 -8.42 -1.09
C MET A 1 -17.40 -8.39 0.42
N PRO A 2 -16.62 -9.21 1.15
CA PRO A 2 -16.52 -9.15 2.61
C PRO A 2 -16.16 -7.73 3.08
N ALA A 3 -16.60 -7.36 4.29
CA ALA A 3 -16.28 -6.05 4.87
C ALA A 3 -14.77 -5.85 5.07
N THR A 4 -14.06 -6.92 5.47
CA THR A 4 -12.60 -6.93 5.65
C THR A 4 -11.86 -6.66 4.33
N VAL A 5 -12.29 -7.26 3.22
CA VAL A 5 -11.74 -6.99 1.88
C VAL A 5 -11.93 -5.53 1.46
N LYS A 6 -13.10 -4.94 1.76
CA LYS A 6 -13.33 -3.51 1.49
C LYS A 6 -12.42 -2.62 2.35
N LEU A 7 -12.22 -3.00 3.62
CA LEU A 7 -11.30 -2.32 4.52
C LEU A 7 -9.86 -2.40 4.02
N THR A 8 -9.39 -3.57 3.57
CA THR A 8 -8.07 -3.72 2.93
C THR A 8 -7.90 -2.77 1.75
N MET A 9 -8.90 -2.69 0.87
CA MET A 9 -8.86 -1.76 -0.27
C MET A 9 -8.85 -0.30 0.18
N ALA A 10 -9.61 0.06 1.21
CA ALA A 10 -9.61 1.42 1.76
C ALA A 10 -8.24 1.78 2.35
N LEU A 11 -7.60 0.86 3.06
CA LEU A 11 -6.25 1.07 3.61
C LEU A 11 -5.21 1.22 2.51
N PHE A 12 -5.27 0.42 1.44
CA PHE A 12 -4.39 0.61 0.28
C PHE A 12 -4.56 1.99 -0.36
N LEU A 13 -5.80 2.46 -0.51
CA LEU A 13 -6.08 3.79 -1.05
C LEU A 13 -5.54 4.89 -0.12
N LEU A 14 -5.70 4.72 1.20
CA LEU A 14 -5.13 5.64 2.18
C LEU A 14 -3.60 5.70 2.06
N ILE A 15 -2.93 4.55 1.98
CA ILE A 15 -1.48 4.45 1.76
C ILE A 15 -1.10 5.18 0.46
N ALA A 16 -1.84 4.96 -0.62
CA ALA A 16 -1.58 5.64 -1.89
C ALA A 16 -1.72 7.16 -1.79
N VAL A 17 -2.71 7.67 -1.05
CA VAL A 17 -2.89 9.12 -0.81
C VAL A 17 -1.70 9.69 -0.02
N VAL A 18 -1.24 8.97 1.00
CA VAL A 18 -0.05 9.38 1.77
C VAL A 18 1.18 9.49 0.87
N TRP A 19 1.46 8.46 0.07
CA TRP A 19 2.59 8.48 -0.88
C TRP A 19 2.45 9.57 -1.95
N ALA A 20 1.23 9.86 -2.41
CA ALA A 20 0.98 10.96 -3.32
C ALA A 20 1.30 12.32 -2.68
N GLY A 21 0.82 12.53 -1.45
CA GLY A 21 1.08 13.75 -0.68
C GLY A 21 2.57 13.98 -0.47
N VAL A 22 3.30 12.94 -0.04
CA VAL A 22 4.76 12.98 0.09
C VAL A 22 5.43 13.34 -1.24
N GLY A 23 5.05 12.68 -2.33
CA GLY A 23 5.62 12.96 -3.65
C GLY A 23 5.42 14.40 -4.11
N ILE A 24 4.22 14.96 -3.89
CA ILE A 24 3.90 16.36 -4.18
C ILE A 24 4.74 17.32 -3.33
N LEU A 25 4.91 17.03 -2.03
CA LEU A 25 5.73 17.86 -1.14
C LEU A 25 7.19 17.93 -1.60
N TYR A 26 7.77 16.79 -2.02
CA TYR A 26 9.13 16.76 -2.57
C TYR A 26 9.24 17.58 -3.86
N LEU A 27 8.28 17.43 -4.79
CA LEU A 27 8.26 18.20 -6.03
C LEU A 27 8.04 19.70 -5.82
N ALA A 28 7.32 20.08 -4.77
CA ALA A 28 7.14 21.47 -4.35
C ALA A 28 8.37 22.05 -3.63
N GLY A 29 9.41 21.26 -3.40
CA GLY A 29 10.64 21.69 -2.73
C GLY A 29 10.61 21.64 -1.20
N GLY A 30 9.57 21.06 -0.60
CA GLY A 30 9.21 21.13 0.83
C GLY A 30 10.17 20.51 1.85
N THR A 31 11.30 19.95 1.43
CA THR A 31 12.31 19.35 2.31
C THR A 31 13.59 20.19 2.36
N GLY A 32 13.78 20.97 3.43
CA GLY A 32 14.92 21.89 3.56
C GLY A 32 16.29 21.21 3.67
N TYR A 33 16.33 19.93 4.05
CA TYR A 33 17.56 19.16 4.27
C TYR A 33 18.15 18.53 2.99
N ILE A 34 17.37 18.40 1.92
CA ILE A 34 17.88 17.95 0.61
C ILE A 34 18.26 19.19 -0.20
N PRO A 35 19.55 19.39 -0.54
CA PRO A 35 19.97 20.63 -1.18
C PRO A 35 19.67 20.68 -2.68
N SER A 36 19.58 19.54 -3.38
CA SER A 36 19.42 19.52 -4.84
C SER A 36 17.98 19.26 -5.29
N MET A 37 17.50 20.11 -6.20
CA MET A 37 16.16 19.98 -6.78
C MET A 37 16.02 18.70 -7.61
N GLN A 38 17.09 18.23 -8.26
CA GLN A 38 17.03 16.98 -9.03
C GLN A 38 16.76 15.77 -8.15
N ILE A 39 17.39 15.69 -6.97
CA ILE A 39 17.17 14.58 -6.03
C ILE A 39 15.75 14.65 -5.46
N LYS A 40 15.27 15.84 -5.07
CA LYS A 40 13.88 16.03 -4.65
C LYS A 40 12.89 15.58 -5.71
N ALA A 41 13.11 15.97 -6.96
CA ALA A 41 12.25 15.58 -8.06
C ALA A 41 12.26 14.06 -8.30
N ALA A 42 13.44 13.43 -8.24
CA ALA A 42 13.55 11.99 -8.37
C ALA A 42 12.77 11.25 -7.26
N ILE A 43 12.93 11.64 -6.00
CA ILE A 43 12.20 11.08 -4.86
C ILE A 43 10.69 11.29 -5.05
N GLY A 44 10.29 12.52 -5.40
CA GLY A 44 8.89 12.87 -5.62
C GLY A 44 8.23 12.02 -6.71
N ILE A 45 8.91 11.83 -7.84
CA ILE A 45 8.45 10.97 -8.94
C ILE A 45 8.32 9.52 -8.49
N VAL A 46 9.28 9.00 -7.72
CA VAL A 46 9.21 7.64 -7.16
C VAL A 46 8.01 7.48 -6.24
N CYS A 47 7.78 8.42 -5.31
CA CYS A 47 6.62 8.41 -4.42
C CYS A 47 5.29 8.44 -5.18
N LEU A 48 5.18 9.28 -6.21
CA LEU A 48 4.01 9.32 -7.09
C LEU A 48 3.83 8.00 -7.86
N GLY A 49 4.92 7.40 -8.33
CA GLY A 49 4.91 6.08 -8.96
C GLY A 49 4.38 5.01 -8.02
N CYS A 50 4.87 4.97 -6.77
CA CYS A 50 4.37 4.06 -5.74
C CYS A 50 2.87 4.26 -5.47
N SER A 51 2.41 5.50 -5.39
CA SER A 51 0.99 5.83 -5.24
C SER A 51 0.16 5.26 -6.41
N LEU A 52 0.57 5.54 -7.65
CA LEU A 52 -0.13 5.09 -8.85
C LEU A 52 -0.20 3.56 -8.94
N VAL A 53 0.92 2.88 -8.67
CA VAL A 53 0.97 1.41 -8.68
C VAL A 53 0.08 0.83 -7.58
N THR A 54 0.10 1.42 -6.38
CA THR A 54 -0.76 0.96 -5.26
C THR A 54 -2.24 1.11 -5.60
N ILE A 55 -2.64 2.22 -6.22
CA ILE A 55 -4.00 2.44 -6.73
C ILE A 55 -4.36 1.37 -7.76
N LEU A 56 -3.50 1.17 -8.76
CA LEU A 56 -3.72 0.19 -9.82
C LEU A 56 -3.90 -1.22 -9.25
N VAL A 57 -2.99 -1.65 -8.37
CA VAL A 57 -3.07 -2.95 -7.68
C VAL A 57 -4.38 -3.07 -6.90
N THR A 58 -4.83 -2.02 -6.22
CA THR A 58 -6.10 -2.01 -5.48
C THR A 58 -7.30 -2.31 -6.39
N PHE A 59 -7.32 -1.73 -7.59
CA PHE A 59 -8.36 -2.02 -8.58
C PHE A 59 -8.23 -3.43 -9.17
N LEU A 60 -7.01 -3.86 -9.47
CA LEU A 60 -6.76 -5.20 -10.02
C LEU A 60 -7.07 -6.31 -9.01
N LEU A 61 -6.90 -6.08 -7.70
CA LEU A 61 -7.21 -7.05 -6.63
C LEU A 61 -8.68 -7.48 -6.66
N ARG A 62 -9.57 -6.63 -7.19
CA ARG A 62 -11.00 -6.97 -7.40
C ARG A 62 -11.20 -8.12 -8.38
N ARG A 63 -10.24 -8.36 -9.28
CA ARG A 63 -10.29 -9.42 -10.30
C ARG A 63 -9.96 -10.81 -9.75
N ARG A 64 -9.63 -10.95 -8.45
CA ARG A 64 -9.34 -12.24 -7.79
C ARG A 64 -8.29 -13.07 -8.54
N ASN A 65 -7.23 -12.40 -9.00
CA ASN A 65 -6.13 -13.03 -9.73
C ASN A 65 -4.95 -13.31 -8.78
N ARG A 66 -4.43 -14.54 -8.82
CA ARG A 66 -3.31 -14.99 -7.99
C ARG A 66 -2.05 -14.15 -8.17
N LEU A 67 -1.72 -13.78 -9.40
CA LEU A 67 -0.54 -12.94 -9.68
C LEU A 67 -0.68 -11.58 -9.00
N VAL A 68 -1.85 -10.95 -9.15
CA VAL A 68 -2.14 -9.65 -8.53
C VAL A 68 -2.06 -9.72 -7.01
N TYR A 69 -2.55 -10.81 -6.40
CA TYR A 69 -2.44 -11.03 -4.97
C TYR A 69 -0.97 -11.05 -4.51
N TYR A 70 -0.12 -11.85 -5.14
CA TYR A 70 1.29 -11.93 -4.76
C TYR A 70 2.03 -10.62 -5.03
N THR A 71 1.71 -9.92 -6.12
CA THR A 71 2.23 -8.57 -6.39
C THR A 71 1.83 -7.59 -5.28
N ALA A 72 0.58 -7.63 -4.83
CA ALA A 72 0.11 -6.76 -3.75
C ALA A 72 0.81 -7.04 -2.42
N VAL A 73 0.98 -8.32 -2.05
CA VAL A 73 1.71 -8.74 -0.86
C VAL A 73 3.16 -8.26 -0.92
N GLY A 74 3.84 -8.49 -2.04
CA GLY A 74 5.22 -8.07 -2.24
C GLY A 74 5.38 -6.55 -2.16
N LEU A 75 4.52 -5.81 -2.86
CA LEU A 75 4.56 -4.35 -2.88
C LEU A 75 4.32 -3.73 -1.50
N ILE A 76 3.30 -4.17 -0.77
CA ILE A 76 3.03 -3.66 0.59
C ILE A 76 4.15 -4.04 1.56
N SER A 77 4.70 -5.25 1.45
CA SER A 77 5.85 -5.66 2.26
C SER A 77 7.08 -4.79 1.99
N MET A 78 7.35 -4.45 0.72
CA MET A 78 8.44 -3.54 0.36
C MET A 78 8.22 -2.13 0.89
N LEU A 79 7.00 -1.60 0.78
CA LEU A 79 6.66 -0.28 1.33
C LEU A 79 6.83 -0.27 2.85
N LEU A 80 6.39 -1.33 3.53
CA LEU A 80 6.54 -1.48 4.97
C LEU A 80 8.02 -1.47 5.38
N LEU A 81 8.86 -2.25 4.69
CA LEU A 81 10.31 -2.28 4.93
C LEU A 81 10.94 -0.91 4.68
N GLY A 82 10.55 -0.23 3.60
CA GLY A 82 11.00 1.13 3.31
C GLY A 82 10.67 2.11 4.43
N SER A 83 9.44 2.05 4.97
CA SER A 83 9.03 2.89 6.11
C SER A 83 9.82 2.60 7.40
N PHE A 84 10.31 1.37 7.60
CA PHE A 84 11.18 1.06 8.74
C PHE A 84 12.62 1.57 8.58
N MET A 85 13.06 1.82 7.34
CA MET A 85 14.40 2.33 7.06
C MET A 85 14.47 3.85 7.05
N ASP A 86 13.33 4.53 7.05
CA ASP A 86 13.27 5.98 7.20
C ASP A 86 13.52 6.39 8.66
N ASP A 87 13.82 7.67 8.88
CA ASP A 87 13.94 8.21 10.23
C ASP A 87 12.61 8.02 10.95
N LEU A 88 12.58 7.18 11.99
CA LEU A 88 11.36 6.80 12.71
C LEU A 88 10.75 7.99 13.46
N GLY A 89 9.94 8.78 12.75
CA GLY A 89 9.08 9.81 13.31
C GLY A 89 7.72 9.28 13.73
N TRP A 90 6.96 10.12 14.44
CA TRP A 90 5.57 9.82 14.78
C TRP A 90 4.69 9.64 13.53
N SER A 91 4.99 10.39 12.45
CA SER A 91 4.34 10.23 11.15
C SER A 91 4.56 8.83 10.58
N ASP A 92 5.79 8.33 10.65
CA ASP A 92 6.19 7.07 10.05
C ASP A 92 5.63 5.89 10.83
N ALA A 93 5.56 6.01 12.16
CA ALA A 93 4.87 5.04 13.02
C ALA A 93 3.40 4.83 12.59
N VAL A 94 2.66 5.90 12.28
CA VAL A 94 1.27 5.79 11.80
C VAL A 94 1.22 5.08 10.44
N VAL A 95 2.09 5.45 9.51
CA VAL A 95 2.16 4.82 8.18
C VAL A 95 2.50 3.34 8.28
N ILE A 96 3.44 2.97 9.15
CA ILE A 96 3.82 1.58 9.44
C ILE A 96 2.62 0.80 9.97
N ILE A 97 1.91 1.32 10.98
CA ILE A 97 0.74 0.66 11.57
C ILE A 97 -0.35 0.43 10.51
N VAL A 98 -0.65 1.45 9.70
CA VAL A 98 -1.65 1.36 8.61
C VAL A 98 -1.21 0.33 7.56
N THR A 99 0.07 0.32 7.20
CA THR A 99 0.63 -0.61 6.21
C THR A 99 0.64 -2.05 6.72
N MET A 100 0.98 -2.26 7.99
CA MET A 100 0.87 -3.56 8.67
C MET A 100 -0.56 -4.05 8.74
N ALA A 101 -1.52 -3.18 9.07
CA ALA A 101 -2.94 -3.54 9.11
C ALA A 101 -3.44 -3.95 7.71
N ALA A 102 -3.04 -3.21 6.67
CA ALA A 102 -3.36 -3.55 5.29
C ALA A 102 -2.78 -4.92 4.89
N LEU A 103 -1.52 -5.19 5.22
CA LEU A 103 -0.86 -6.47 4.95
C LEU A 103 -1.52 -7.62 5.71
N GLY A 104 -1.80 -7.43 7.00
CA GLY A 104 -2.45 -8.42 7.85
C GLY A 104 -3.84 -8.80 7.34
N LEU A 105 -4.65 -7.82 6.93
CA LEU A 105 -5.95 -8.08 6.32
C LEU A 105 -5.84 -8.75 4.95
N LEU A 106 -4.85 -8.37 4.13
CA LEU A 106 -4.59 -9.00 2.84
C LEU A 106 -4.26 -10.49 3.00
N ILE A 107 -3.41 -10.83 3.97
CA ILE A 107 -3.05 -12.22 4.29
C ILE A 107 -4.23 -12.98 4.90
N LYS A 108 -4.99 -12.34 5.80
CA LYS A 108 -6.19 -12.94 6.41
C LYS A 108 -7.23 -13.33 5.35
N ASP A 109 -7.46 -12.45 4.38
CA ASP A 109 -8.46 -12.64 3.33
C ASP A 109 -7.89 -13.33 2.07
N HIS A 110 -6.71 -13.97 2.13
CA HIS A 110 -6.03 -14.57 0.97
C HIS A 110 -6.93 -15.53 0.17
N ALA A 111 -7.79 -16.31 0.84
CA ALA A 111 -8.70 -17.25 0.20
C ALA A 111 -9.69 -16.54 -0.73
N TRP A 112 -10.13 -15.33 -0.38
CA TRP A 112 -10.98 -14.53 -1.24
C TRP A 112 -10.23 -14.13 -2.53
N TYR A 113 -8.99 -13.65 -2.41
CA TYR A 113 -8.20 -13.18 -3.57
C TYR A 113 -7.71 -14.30 -4.48
N LEU A 114 -7.40 -15.48 -3.94
CA LEU A 114 -6.87 -16.63 -4.71
C LEU A 114 -7.97 -17.46 -5.42
N GLY A 115 -9.22 -17.01 -5.34
CA GLY A 115 -10.36 -17.74 -5.90
C GLY A 115 -10.75 -18.97 -5.09
N GLY A 116 -10.38 -19.00 -3.80
CA GLY A 116 -10.83 -20.01 -2.85
C GLY A 116 -12.35 -20.10 -2.88
N ARG A 117 -12.84 -21.29 -3.23
CA ARG A 117 -14.25 -21.66 -3.16
C ARG A 117 -14.65 -21.50 -1.69
N ASN A 118 -15.63 -20.65 -1.39
CA ASN A 118 -16.35 -20.76 -0.12
C ASN A 118 -16.93 -22.18 -0.08
N THR A 119 -16.27 -23.11 0.61
CA THR A 119 -16.93 -24.31 1.15
C THR A 119 -17.74 -23.86 2.36
N GLY A 120 -18.71 -22.98 2.11
CA GLY A 120 -19.83 -22.80 3.01
C GLY A 120 -20.77 -23.98 2.81
N ASN A 121 -20.37 -25.15 3.27
CA ASN A 121 -21.34 -26.17 3.64
C ASN A 121 -21.74 -25.80 5.08
N PRO A 122 -23.01 -25.43 5.35
CA PRO A 122 -23.52 -25.60 6.69
C PRO A 122 -23.48 -27.10 6.96
N VAL A 123 -22.59 -27.54 7.84
CA VAL A 123 -22.79 -28.83 8.50
C VAL A 123 -23.92 -28.59 9.48
N SER A 124 -25.00 -29.33 9.24
CA SER A 124 -26.22 -29.56 10.05
C SER A 124 -27.04 -28.33 10.43
#